data_AF-A0A133V701-F1
#
_entry.id   AF-A0A133V701-F1
#
_cell.length_a   1.000
_cell.length_b   1.000
_cell.length_c   1.000
_cell.angle_alpha   90.00
_cell.angle_beta   90.00
_cell.angle_gamma   90.00
#
_symmetry.space_group_name_H-M   'P 1'
#
loop_
_entity.id
_entity.type
_entity.pdbx_description
1 polymer ?
#
loop_
_entity_poly.entity_id
_entity_poly.type
_entity_poly.pdbx_seq_one_letter_code
_entity_poly.pdbx_strand_id
1 'polypeptide(L)'
;MTSVDNHSLSLFLNPIWKSLAKHLAGECEECERERLFSAFDFYTSEQDSVCRKCFLTSIALQPLIRLLFSYLQVSDNTTKKLLQDLLLRKCMLGAVKGIASFGVRNPQPTGAPITIVWNFTNRCNLNCLHCHQDSSPTASSQELSTSQAFKVIKNLSNAGVVILTFSGGEPLLRDDIYEVIEEATREGLFCTIATNGTLLTKKVAKKLPRQGSRG
;
A
#
# COMPACT_ATOMS: atom_id res chain seq x y z
N MET A 1 18.26 27.71 -17.10
CA MET A 1 19.50 27.67 -16.28
C MET A 1 19.08 27.65 -14.80
N THR A 2 18.56 26.51 -14.31
CA THR A 2 18.01 26.35 -12.93
C THR A 2 18.11 24.91 -12.42
N SER A 3 18.94 24.04 -13.02
CA SER A 3 18.99 22.61 -12.67
C SER A 3 20.11 22.23 -11.70
N VAL A 4 20.94 23.17 -11.25
CA VAL A 4 22.12 22.86 -10.41
C VAL A 4 21.86 23.10 -8.90
N ASP A 5 20.84 23.87 -8.51
CA ASP A 5 20.67 24.28 -7.09
C ASP A 5 19.61 23.52 -6.29
N ASN A 6 18.68 22.79 -6.93
CA ASN A 6 17.64 22.04 -6.20
C ASN A 6 18.18 20.77 -5.52
N HIS A 7 19.28 20.19 -6.03
CA HIS A 7 19.86 18.99 -5.47
C HIS A 7 20.74 19.28 -4.24
N SER A 8 21.46 20.41 -4.22
CA SER A 8 22.29 20.81 -3.08
C SER A 8 21.46 21.23 -1.88
N LEU A 9 20.38 22.00 -2.11
CA LEU A 9 19.43 22.39 -1.06
C LEU A 9 18.66 21.20 -0.47
N SER A 10 18.23 20.24 -1.30
CA SER A 10 17.54 19.04 -0.81
C SER A 10 18.45 18.14 0.03
N LEU A 11 19.73 18.04 -0.32
CA LEU A 11 20.74 17.36 0.50
C LEU A 11 21.00 18.07 1.83
N PHE A 12 21.09 19.41 1.83
CA PHE A 12 21.30 20.20 3.03
C PHE A 12 20.14 20.07 4.04
N LEU A 13 18.90 20.09 3.56
CA LEU A 13 17.70 19.95 4.40
C LEU A 13 17.37 18.50 4.77
N ASN A 14 18.11 17.52 4.24
CA ASN A 14 17.79 16.10 4.40
C ASN A 14 17.70 15.62 5.86
N PRO A 15 18.57 16.05 6.79
CA PRO A 15 18.43 15.69 8.22
C PRO A 15 17.11 16.16 8.83
N ILE A 16 16.64 17.35 8.44
CA ILE A 16 15.36 17.92 8.90
C ILE A 16 14.20 17.08 8.35
N TRP A 17 14.20 16.81 7.04
CA TRP A 17 13.17 15.98 6.41
C TRP A 17 13.14 14.56 6.97
N LYS A 18 14.30 13.94 7.23
CA LYS A 18 14.40 12.64 7.90
C LYS A 18 13.76 12.66 9.28
N SER A 19 14.07 13.68 10.09
CA SER A 19 13.54 13.80 11.45
C SER A 19 12.02 13.96 11.43
N LEU A 20 11.50 14.85 10.58
CA LEU A 20 10.05 15.02 10.41
C LEU A 20 9.39 13.73 9.93
N ALA A 21 9.95 13.07 8.91
CA ALA A 21 9.40 11.83 8.38
C ALA A 21 9.38 10.70 9.43
N LYS A 22 10.41 10.57 10.27
CA LYS A 22 10.43 9.62 11.39
C LYS A 22 9.30 9.89 12.39
N HIS A 23 9.07 11.16 12.73
CA HIS A 23 7.96 11.54 13.62
C HIS A 23 6.61 11.19 13.02
N LEU A 24 6.38 11.52 11.75
CA LEU A 24 5.11 11.28 11.06
C LEU A 24 4.83 9.80 10.81
N ALA A 25 5.86 9.01 10.48
CA ALA A 25 5.75 7.58 10.27
C ALA A 25 5.66 6.76 11.57
N GLY A 26 6.00 7.36 12.72
CA GLY A 26 5.92 6.71 14.02
C GLY A 26 4.49 6.67 14.57
N GLU A 27 4.16 5.57 15.25
CA GLU A 27 2.90 5.41 15.97
C GLU A 27 2.81 6.37 17.17
N CYS A 28 1.63 6.95 17.37
CA CYS A 28 1.33 7.78 18.52
C CYS A 28 1.03 6.90 19.74
N GLU A 29 1.65 7.22 20.88
CA GLU A 29 1.44 6.49 22.14
C GLU A 29 0.02 6.63 22.73
N GLU A 30 -0.77 7.60 22.25
CA GLU A 30 -2.14 7.83 22.76
C GLU A 30 -3.21 7.17 21.89
N CYS A 31 -3.05 7.16 20.57
CA CYS A 31 -4.04 6.60 19.64
C CYS A 31 -3.57 5.38 18.85
N GLU A 32 -2.34 4.90 19.08
CA GLU A 32 -1.76 3.70 18.47
C GLU A 32 -1.84 3.66 16.93
N ARG A 33 -1.84 4.84 16.31
CA ARG A 33 -1.85 5.03 14.84
C ARG A 33 -0.65 5.87 14.42
N GLU A 34 -0.16 5.68 13.20
CA GLU A 34 0.85 6.58 12.63
C GLU A 34 0.33 8.03 12.61
N ARG A 35 1.16 8.96 13.10
CA ARG A 35 0.78 10.39 13.23
C ARG A 35 0.37 11.02 11.90
N LEU A 36 0.92 10.53 10.79
CA LEU A 36 0.55 10.95 9.45
C LEU A 36 -0.96 10.78 9.17
N PHE A 37 -1.57 9.69 9.63
CA PHE A 37 -3.02 9.48 9.44
C PHE A 37 -3.84 10.49 10.22
N SER A 38 -3.43 10.85 11.44
CA SER A 38 -4.08 11.94 12.19
C SER A 38 -3.95 13.30 11.50
N ALA A 39 -2.88 13.53 10.73
CA ALA A 39 -2.75 14.75 9.93
C ALA A 39 -3.69 14.75 8.73
N PHE A 40 -3.93 13.59 8.11
CA PHE A 40 -4.91 13.42 7.04
C PHE A 40 -6.35 13.61 7.55
N ASP A 41 -6.71 12.96 8.66
CA ASP A 41 -8.03 13.10 9.30
C ASP A 41 -8.34 14.59 9.64
N PHE A 42 -7.34 15.29 10.17
CA PHE A 42 -7.46 16.72 10.47
C PHE A 42 -7.66 17.59 9.22
N TYR A 43 -7.07 17.20 8.08
CA TYR A 43 -7.23 17.90 6.81
C TYR A 43 -8.62 17.70 6.20
N THR A 44 -9.19 16.49 6.33
CA THR A 44 -10.49 16.10 5.77
C THR A 44 -11.68 16.57 6.61
N SER A 45 -11.45 17.43 7.60
CA SER A 45 -12.47 18.00 8.51
C SER A 45 -13.06 17.00 9.52
N GLU A 46 -12.35 15.92 9.83
CA GLU A 46 -12.69 15.00 10.93
C GLU A 46 -11.90 15.39 12.20
N GLN A 47 -12.05 16.63 12.67
CA GLN A 47 -11.21 17.18 13.74
C GLN A 47 -11.39 16.45 15.08
N ASP A 48 -12.59 15.89 15.32
CA ASP A 48 -12.90 15.15 16.55
C ASP A 48 -12.21 13.78 16.65
N SER A 49 -11.60 13.28 15.56
CA SER A 49 -10.93 11.97 15.53
C SER A 49 -9.43 12.03 15.88
N VAL A 50 -8.90 13.23 16.15
CA VAL A 50 -7.47 13.46 16.40
C VAL A 50 -7.19 13.57 17.90
N CYS A 51 -6.30 12.70 18.40
CA CYS A 51 -5.88 12.72 19.80
C CYS A 51 -5.06 13.98 20.15
N ARG A 52 -4.92 14.26 21.46
CA ARG A 52 -4.26 15.47 21.95
C ARG A 52 -2.79 15.54 21.52
N LYS A 53 -2.07 14.43 21.58
CA LYS A 53 -0.67 14.34 21.14
C LYS A 53 -0.48 14.59 19.63
N CYS A 54 -1.46 14.25 18.79
CA CYS A 54 -1.36 14.46 17.34
C CYS A 54 -1.81 15.86 16.90
N PHE A 55 -2.68 16.52 17.65
CA PHE A 55 -3.34 17.77 17.26
C PHE A 55 -2.37 18.86 16.79
N LEU A 56 -1.32 19.15 17.56
CA LEU A 56 -0.32 20.17 17.19
C LEU A 56 0.44 19.82 15.91
N THR A 57 0.80 18.54 15.74
CA THR A 57 1.48 18.06 14.53
C THR A 57 0.56 18.20 13.31
N SER A 58 -0.73 17.85 13.45
CA SER A 58 -1.72 17.97 12.40
C SER A 58 -1.96 19.43 11.97
N ILE A 59 -2.03 20.37 12.92
CA ILE A 59 -2.12 21.80 12.62
C ILE A 59 -0.89 22.27 11.84
N ALA A 60 0.30 21.95 12.32
CA ALA A 60 1.55 22.36 11.69
C ALA A 60 1.70 21.81 10.25
N LEU A 61 1.14 20.64 9.97
CA LEU A 61 1.19 20.02 8.64
C LEU A 61 0.16 20.54 7.64
N GLN A 62 -0.98 21.07 8.08
CA GLN A 62 -2.00 21.58 7.15
C GLN A 62 -1.45 22.52 6.05
N PRO A 63 -0.68 23.59 6.36
CA PRO A 63 -0.17 24.48 5.33
C PRO A 63 0.79 23.77 4.38
N LEU A 64 1.58 22.81 4.87
CA LEU A 64 2.50 22.03 4.06
C LEU A 64 1.73 21.13 3.08
N ILE A 65 0.69 20.45 3.54
CA ILE A 65 -0.18 19.62 2.69
C ILE A 65 -0.84 20.49 1.62
N ARG A 66 -1.42 21.64 1.98
CA ARG A 66 -2.03 22.57 1.01
C ARG A 66 -1.03 23.04 -0.04
N LEU A 67 0.16 23.44 0.39
CA LEU A 67 1.23 23.90 -0.50
C LEU A 67 1.66 22.79 -1.47
N LEU A 68 1.88 21.58 -0.96
CA LEU A 68 2.29 20.43 -1.76
C LEU A 68 1.26 20.09 -2.84
N PHE A 69 -0.01 19.93 -2.46
CA PHE A 69 -1.06 19.58 -3.42
C PHE A 69 -1.36 20.72 -4.41
N SER A 70 -1.28 21.98 -3.95
CA SER A 70 -1.38 23.13 -4.84
C SER A 70 -0.24 23.18 -5.86
N TYR A 71 0.99 22.83 -5.47
CA TYR A 71 2.13 22.72 -6.38
C TYR A 71 1.90 21.62 -7.43
N LEU A 72 1.25 20.52 -7.04
CA LEU A 72 0.83 19.44 -7.93
C LEU A 72 -0.44 19.78 -8.75
N GLN A 73 -0.95 21.02 -8.68
CA GLN A 73 -2.16 21.47 -9.36
C GLN A 73 -3.43 20.66 -8.98
N VAL A 74 -3.47 20.15 -7.75
CA VAL A 74 -4.63 19.43 -7.20
C VAL A 74 -5.47 20.38 -6.36
N SER A 75 -6.77 20.45 -6.64
CA SER A 75 -7.71 21.29 -5.89
C SER A 75 -7.96 20.75 -4.48
N ASP A 76 -8.31 21.62 -3.53
CA ASP A 76 -8.56 21.23 -2.13
C ASP A 76 -9.62 20.14 -1.97
N ASN A 77 -10.70 20.21 -2.76
CA ASN A 77 -11.75 19.18 -2.76
C ASN A 77 -11.22 17.82 -3.22
N THR A 78 -10.35 17.81 -4.24
CA THR A 78 -9.70 16.58 -4.69
C THR A 78 -8.70 16.08 -3.66
N THR A 79 -7.92 16.97 -3.03
CA THR A 79 -7.00 16.62 -1.93
C THR A 79 -7.76 15.92 -0.80
N LYS A 80 -8.91 16.45 -0.38
CA LYS A 80 -9.73 15.81 0.65
C LYS A 80 -10.17 14.40 0.24
N LYS A 81 -10.63 14.20 -0.99
CA LYS A 81 -11.00 12.87 -1.50
C LYS A 81 -9.81 11.91 -1.54
N LEU A 82 -8.65 12.36 -2.00
CA LEU A 82 -7.42 11.56 -2.02
C LEU A 82 -6.98 11.18 -0.60
N LEU A 83 -7.09 12.13 0.33
CA LEU A 83 -6.78 11.93 1.73
C LEU A 83 -7.90 11.22 2.49
N GLN A 84 -9.03 10.87 1.89
CA GLN A 84 -10.03 9.95 2.47
C GLN A 84 -9.79 8.51 2.01
N ASP A 85 -9.12 8.31 0.87
CA ASP A 85 -8.85 6.99 0.32
C ASP A 85 -7.76 6.26 1.12
N LEU A 86 -8.13 5.13 1.74
CA LEU A 86 -7.23 4.34 2.58
C LEU A 86 -6.00 3.82 1.82
N LEU A 87 -6.17 3.42 0.56
CA LEU A 87 -5.08 2.89 -0.26
C LEU A 87 -4.02 3.99 -0.51
N LEU A 88 -4.47 5.18 -0.88
CA LEU A 88 -3.59 6.33 -1.09
C LEU A 88 -2.90 6.77 0.20
N ARG A 89 -3.62 6.78 1.34
CA ARG A 89 -3.02 7.06 2.65
C ARG A 89 -1.87 6.12 2.96
N LYS A 90 -2.04 4.81 2.74
CA LYS A 90 -0.99 3.79 2.94
C LYS A 90 0.19 3.98 1.99
N CYS A 91 -0.06 4.29 0.72
CA CYS A 91 0.99 4.62 -0.25
C CYS A 91 1.81 5.85 0.19
N MET A 92 1.14 6.92 0.64
CA MET A 92 1.80 8.13 1.15
C MET A 92 2.62 7.82 2.40
N LEU A 93 2.10 7.00 3.32
CA LEU A 93 2.85 6.53 4.48
C LEU A 93 4.09 5.73 4.07
N GLY A 94 3.99 4.87 3.06
CA GLY A 94 5.12 4.15 2.48
C GLY A 94 6.21 5.09 1.95
N ALA A 95 5.82 6.17 1.28
CA ALA A 95 6.76 7.21 0.83
C ALA A 95 7.42 7.93 2.01
N VAL A 96 6.66 8.31 3.04
CA VAL A 96 7.18 8.95 4.26
C VAL A 96 8.13 8.02 5.03
N LYS A 97 7.79 6.72 5.18
CA LYS A 97 8.69 5.70 5.75
C LYS A 97 9.99 5.58 4.94
N GLY A 98 9.90 5.72 3.62
CA GLY A 98 11.07 5.79 2.73
C GLY A 98 11.98 6.99 3.03
N ILE A 99 11.40 8.19 3.18
CA ILE A 99 12.14 9.40 3.56
C ILE A 99 12.74 9.24 4.97
N ALA A 100 12.02 8.65 5.91
CA ALA A 100 12.51 8.41 7.28
C ALA A 100 13.80 7.56 7.29
N SER A 101 13.85 6.50 6.48
CA SER A 101 15.00 5.59 6.37
C SER A 101 16.13 6.17 5.52
N PHE A 102 15.81 6.67 4.34
CA PHE A 102 16.80 6.97 3.30
C PHE A 102 17.02 8.46 3.06
N GLY A 103 16.12 9.31 3.56
CA GLY A 103 16.12 10.73 3.27
C GLY A 103 15.45 11.03 1.94
N VAL A 104 15.37 12.32 1.61
CA VAL A 104 14.89 12.78 0.31
C VAL A 104 15.98 12.50 -0.73
N ARG A 105 15.67 11.69 -1.75
CA ARG A 105 16.59 11.34 -2.84
C ARG A 105 15.84 10.96 -4.12
N ASN A 106 16.55 10.91 -5.24
CA ASN A 106 16.01 10.50 -6.55
C ASN A 106 16.78 9.28 -7.11
N PRO A 107 16.10 8.17 -7.50
CA PRO A 107 14.69 7.89 -7.27
C PRO A 107 14.37 7.77 -5.78
N GLN A 108 13.15 8.12 -5.37
CA GLN A 108 12.70 8.03 -3.98
C GLN A 108 12.19 6.61 -3.70
N PRO A 109 12.87 5.81 -2.86
CA PRO A 109 12.33 4.54 -2.41
C PRO A 109 11.29 4.76 -1.32
N THR A 110 10.33 3.85 -1.26
CA THR A 110 9.38 3.69 -0.16
C THR A 110 9.98 2.85 0.97
N GLY A 111 9.32 2.82 2.13
CA GLY A 111 9.74 2.01 3.27
C GLY A 111 9.65 0.49 3.01
N ALA A 112 8.74 0.09 2.12
CA ALA A 112 8.57 -1.27 1.62
C ALA A 112 7.97 -1.23 0.20
N PRO A 113 8.01 -2.34 -0.56
CA PRO A 113 7.35 -2.41 -1.86
C PRO A 113 5.86 -2.07 -1.75
N ILE A 114 5.38 -1.13 -2.59
CA ILE A 114 3.95 -0.76 -2.60
C ILE A 114 3.10 -1.96 -3.02
N THR A 115 3.56 -2.68 -4.04
CA THR A 115 2.86 -3.82 -4.64
C THR A 115 3.74 -5.05 -4.65
N ILE A 116 3.17 -6.19 -4.28
CA ILE A 116 3.75 -7.52 -4.48
C ILE A 116 2.85 -8.32 -5.41
N VAL A 117 3.43 -8.88 -6.46
CA VAL A 117 2.78 -9.89 -7.30
C VAL A 117 3.28 -11.24 -6.84
N TRP A 118 2.37 -12.03 -6.25
CA TRP A 118 2.70 -13.31 -5.68
C TRP A 118 2.22 -14.43 -6.60
N ASN A 119 3.17 -15.19 -7.14
CA ASN A 119 2.90 -16.46 -7.82
C ASN A 119 2.44 -17.48 -6.78
N PHE A 120 1.13 -17.52 -6.59
CA PHE A 120 0.45 -18.22 -5.51
C PHE A 120 0.38 -19.73 -5.75
N THR A 121 0.34 -20.12 -7.02
CA THR A 121 0.43 -21.49 -7.52
C THR A 121 1.22 -21.50 -8.82
N ASN A 122 1.83 -22.63 -9.18
CA ASN A 122 2.35 -22.85 -10.52
C ASN A 122 1.42 -23.69 -11.41
N ARG A 123 0.34 -24.25 -10.84
CA ARG A 123 -0.64 -25.03 -11.60
C ARG A 123 -1.53 -24.11 -12.41
N CYS A 124 -1.66 -24.37 -13.72
CA CYS A 124 -2.55 -23.64 -14.62
C CYS A 124 -3.38 -24.61 -15.46
N ASN A 125 -4.61 -24.26 -15.81
CA ASN A 125 -5.43 -25.07 -16.72
C ASN A 125 -5.10 -24.80 -18.21
N LEU A 126 -4.10 -23.96 -18.48
CA LEU A 126 -3.57 -23.64 -19.81
C LEU A 126 -2.06 -23.91 -19.85
N ASN A 127 -1.47 -23.94 -21.05
CA ASN A 127 -0.03 -24.09 -21.27
C ASN A 127 0.45 -23.12 -22.37
N CYS A 128 0.51 -21.82 -22.03
CA CYS A 128 0.73 -20.76 -23.01
C CYS A 128 2.20 -20.69 -23.44
N LEU A 129 2.46 -20.51 -24.75
CA LEU A 129 3.83 -20.38 -25.31
C LEU A 129 4.64 -19.22 -24.71
N HIS A 130 3.97 -18.18 -24.23
CA HIS A 130 4.59 -16.98 -23.65
C HIS A 130 4.60 -17.01 -22.11
N CYS A 131 4.39 -18.15 -21.47
CA CYS A 131 4.32 -18.24 -20.01
C CYS A 131 5.70 -18.06 -19.38
N HIS A 132 5.93 -16.93 -18.70
CA HIS A 132 7.19 -16.66 -18.01
C HIS A 132 7.46 -17.58 -16.80
N GLN A 133 6.43 -18.26 -16.29
CA GLN A 133 6.50 -19.14 -15.12
C GLN A 133 6.52 -20.63 -15.50
N ASP A 134 6.42 -20.96 -16.79
CA ASP A 134 6.27 -22.33 -17.28
C ASP A 134 5.14 -23.11 -16.59
N SER A 135 4.03 -22.41 -16.33
CA SER A 135 2.85 -22.98 -15.69
C SER A 135 2.07 -23.86 -16.66
N SER A 136 1.61 -25.00 -16.16
CA SER A 136 0.88 -25.99 -16.96
C SER A 136 -0.09 -26.81 -16.10
N PRO A 137 -0.96 -27.64 -16.69
CA PRO A 137 -1.85 -28.51 -15.93
C PRO A 137 -1.10 -29.55 -15.09
N THR A 138 0.10 -29.92 -15.52
CA THR A 138 0.97 -30.91 -14.88
C THR A 138 2.10 -30.26 -14.07
N ALA A 139 2.15 -28.94 -13.99
CA ALA A 139 3.14 -28.25 -13.15
C ALA A 139 2.96 -28.70 -11.70
N SER A 140 3.98 -29.37 -11.16
CA SER A 140 4.05 -29.75 -9.76
C SER A 140 5.14 -28.91 -9.12
N SER A 141 4.76 -28.17 -8.08
CA SER A 141 5.72 -27.43 -7.26
C SER A 141 5.38 -27.64 -5.79
N GLN A 142 6.39 -27.56 -4.92
CA GLN A 142 6.16 -27.48 -3.48
C GLN A 142 5.57 -26.10 -3.18
N GLU A 143 4.24 -26.04 -3.12
CA GLU A 143 3.50 -24.81 -2.83
C GLU A 143 3.34 -24.59 -1.33
N LEU A 144 3.14 -23.34 -0.94
CA LEU A 144 2.88 -22.98 0.45
C LEU A 144 1.50 -23.50 0.87
N SER A 145 1.46 -24.18 2.01
CA SER A 145 0.19 -24.50 2.69
C SER A 145 -0.56 -23.22 3.06
N THR A 146 -1.87 -23.33 3.29
CA THR A 146 -2.72 -22.21 3.74
C THR A 146 -2.15 -21.51 4.98
N SER A 147 -1.66 -22.28 5.97
CA SER A 147 -1.05 -21.72 7.18
C SER A 147 0.22 -20.92 6.91
N GLN A 148 1.04 -21.34 5.94
CA GLN A 148 2.23 -20.60 5.52
C GLN A 148 1.83 -19.36 4.72
N ALA A 149 0.77 -19.45 3.91
CA ALA A 149 0.24 -18.32 3.17
C ALA A 149 -0.22 -17.18 4.10
N PHE A 150 -0.92 -17.50 5.18
CA PHE A 150 -1.31 -16.51 6.19
C PHE A 150 -0.10 -15.85 6.87
N LYS A 151 0.95 -16.62 7.19
CA LYS A 151 2.20 -16.05 7.72
C LYS A 151 2.85 -15.08 6.73
N VAL A 152 2.87 -15.41 5.44
CA VAL A 152 3.37 -14.51 4.39
C VAL A 152 2.55 -13.22 4.36
N ILE A 153 1.21 -13.31 4.32
CA ILE A 153 0.31 -12.16 4.34
C ILE A 153 0.60 -11.24 5.52
N LYS A 154 0.68 -11.78 6.73
CA LYS A 154 0.97 -11.02 7.94
C LYS A 154 2.33 -10.31 7.85
N ASN A 155 3.35 -11.00 7.34
CA ASN A 155 4.68 -10.41 7.14
C ASN A 155 4.66 -9.28 6.11
N LEU A 156 3.91 -9.44 5.00
CA LEU A 156 3.76 -8.39 3.99
C LEU A 156 3.04 -7.16 4.55
N SER A 157 1.95 -7.37 5.29
CA SER A 157 1.22 -6.28 5.94
C SER A 157 2.09 -5.53 6.96
N ASN A 158 2.77 -6.26 7.85
CA ASN A 158 3.67 -5.68 8.85
C ASN A 158 4.85 -4.93 8.22
N ALA A 159 5.35 -5.40 7.07
CA ALA A 159 6.38 -4.69 6.32
C ALA A 159 5.88 -3.36 5.72
N GLY A 160 4.57 -3.18 5.58
CA GLY A 160 3.96 -2.01 4.96
C GLY A 160 3.69 -2.16 3.47
N VAL A 161 3.58 -3.40 2.97
CA VAL A 161 3.05 -3.66 1.63
C VAL A 161 1.59 -3.22 1.58
N VAL A 162 1.18 -2.65 0.45
CA VAL A 162 -0.15 -2.06 0.32
C VAL A 162 -1.04 -2.89 -0.59
N ILE A 163 -0.50 -3.33 -1.73
CA ILE A 163 -1.23 -4.09 -2.75
C ILE A 163 -0.63 -5.50 -2.86
N LEU A 164 -1.49 -6.51 -2.77
CA LEU A 164 -1.13 -7.90 -3.03
C LEU A 164 -1.90 -8.41 -4.24
N THR A 165 -1.18 -8.77 -5.30
CA THR A 165 -1.75 -9.39 -6.49
C THR A 165 -1.50 -10.88 -6.44
N PHE A 166 -2.56 -11.67 -6.32
CA PHE A 166 -2.51 -13.12 -6.49
C PHE A 166 -2.36 -13.44 -7.98
N SER A 167 -1.30 -14.15 -8.31
CA SER A 167 -0.87 -14.46 -9.67
C SER A 167 -0.32 -15.88 -9.72
N GLY A 168 0.29 -16.21 -10.85
CA GLY A 168 0.91 -17.47 -11.14
C GLY A 168 -0.09 -18.57 -11.46
N GLY A 169 0.36 -19.55 -12.22
CA GLY A 169 -0.51 -20.51 -12.89
C GLY A 169 -1.89 -19.93 -13.18
N GLU A 170 -2.91 -20.50 -12.55
CA GLU A 170 -4.21 -19.85 -12.36
C GLU A 170 -4.59 -19.86 -10.87
N PRO A 171 -4.66 -18.70 -10.18
CA PRO A 171 -4.97 -18.65 -8.75
C PRO A 171 -6.33 -19.26 -8.39
N LEU A 172 -7.31 -19.18 -9.30
CA LEU A 172 -8.64 -19.76 -9.10
C LEU A 172 -8.66 -21.30 -9.10
N LEU A 173 -7.53 -21.96 -9.39
CA LEU A 173 -7.39 -23.41 -9.22
C LEU A 173 -7.03 -23.83 -7.80
N ARG A 174 -6.63 -22.91 -6.91
CA ARG A 174 -6.33 -23.26 -5.51
C ARG A 174 -7.61 -23.17 -4.68
N ASP A 175 -7.93 -24.23 -3.95
CA ASP A 175 -9.21 -24.33 -3.22
C ASP A 175 -9.36 -23.28 -2.10
N ASP A 176 -8.24 -22.83 -1.53
CA ASP A 176 -8.19 -21.88 -0.42
C ASP A 176 -8.02 -20.41 -0.85
N ILE A 177 -8.04 -20.11 -2.15
CA ILE A 177 -7.83 -18.75 -2.67
C ILE A 177 -8.76 -17.71 -2.00
N TYR A 178 -10.02 -18.06 -1.78
CA TYR A 178 -11.00 -17.15 -1.18
C TYR A 178 -10.68 -16.84 0.29
N GLU A 179 -10.28 -17.86 1.05
CA GLU A 179 -9.90 -17.73 2.47
C GLU A 179 -8.63 -16.88 2.60
N VAL A 180 -7.66 -17.10 1.71
CA VAL A 180 -6.39 -16.35 1.68
C VAL A 180 -6.60 -14.88 1.28
N ILE A 181 -7.49 -14.58 0.33
CA ILE A 181 -7.83 -13.20 0.01
C ILE A 181 -8.57 -12.53 1.17
N GLU A 182 -9.46 -13.25 1.86
CA GLU A 182 -10.17 -12.71 3.02
C GLU A 182 -9.18 -12.34 4.14
N GLU A 183 -8.23 -13.22 4.45
CA GLU A 183 -7.18 -12.95 5.43
C GLU A 183 -6.31 -11.76 5.01
N ALA A 184 -5.86 -11.70 3.74
CA ALA A 184 -5.09 -10.57 3.25
C ALA A 184 -5.87 -9.24 3.36
N THR A 185 -7.17 -9.27 3.09
CA THR A 185 -8.04 -8.10 3.24
C THR A 185 -8.21 -7.72 4.72
N ARG A 186 -8.29 -8.69 5.62
CA ARG A 186 -8.38 -8.49 7.08
C ARG A 186 -7.12 -7.85 7.63
N GLU A 187 -5.96 -8.30 7.18
CA GLU A 187 -4.64 -7.72 7.45
C GLU A 187 -4.42 -6.36 6.75
N GLY A 188 -5.42 -5.87 6.00
CA GLY A 188 -5.43 -4.53 5.43
C GLY A 188 -4.72 -4.39 4.09
N LEU A 189 -4.39 -5.49 3.39
CA LEU A 189 -3.86 -5.46 2.03
C LEU A 189 -4.99 -5.25 1.03
N PHE A 190 -4.74 -4.41 0.03
CA PHE A 190 -5.61 -4.29 -1.14
C PHE A 190 -5.33 -5.45 -2.09
N CYS A 191 -6.27 -6.38 -2.20
CA CYS A 191 -6.07 -7.61 -2.95
C CYS A 191 -6.54 -7.49 -4.40
N THR A 192 -5.74 -7.99 -5.33
CA THR A 192 -6.11 -8.12 -6.74
C THR A 192 -5.77 -9.53 -7.23
N ILE A 193 -6.37 -9.97 -8.34
CA ILE A 193 -6.10 -11.29 -8.93
C ILE A 193 -5.77 -11.12 -10.40
N ALA A 194 -4.63 -11.67 -10.81
CA ALA A 194 -4.30 -11.92 -12.21
C ALA A 194 -4.81 -13.32 -12.58
N THR A 195 -5.78 -13.39 -13.49
CA THR A 195 -6.42 -14.65 -13.92
C THR A 195 -6.45 -14.72 -15.44
N ASN A 196 -6.39 -15.95 -15.99
CA ASN A 196 -6.61 -16.21 -17.41
C ASN A 196 -8.10 -16.08 -17.81
N GLY A 197 -9.01 -15.92 -16.85
CA GLY A 197 -10.43 -15.64 -17.05
C GLY A 197 -11.28 -16.84 -17.43
N THR A 198 -10.71 -18.00 -17.73
CA THR A 198 -11.46 -19.19 -18.17
C THR A 198 -12.37 -19.77 -17.10
N LEU A 199 -12.04 -19.55 -15.82
CA LEU A 199 -12.83 -19.98 -14.66
C LEU A 199 -13.75 -18.89 -14.11
N LEU A 200 -13.70 -17.68 -14.68
CA LEU A 200 -14.43 -16.54 -14.17
C LEU A 200 -15.91 -16.61 -14.57
N THR A 201 -16.72 -17.18 -13.71
CA THR A 201 -18.19 -17.21 -13.84
C THR A 201 -18.85 -16.19 -12.92
N LYS A 202 -20.15 -15.87 -13.14
CA LYS A 202 -20.93 -15.04 -12.21
C LYS A 202 -20.90 -15.59 -10.77
N LYS A 203 -20.85 -16.92 -10.60
CA LYS A 203 -20.77 -17.56 -9.29
C LYS A 203 -19.41 -17.33 -8.63
N VAL A 204 -18.32 -17.49 -9.39
CA VAL A 204 -16.96 -17.23 -8.91
C VAL A 204 -16.77 -15.76 -8.58
N ALA A 205 -17.22 -14.84 -9.44
CA ALA A 205 -17.15 -13.40 -9.20
C ALA A 205 -17.88 -12.97 -7.93
N LYS A 206 -19.00 -13.63 -7.57
CA LYS A 206 -19.72 -13.37 -6.31
C LYS A 206 -19.00 -13.87 -5.06
N LYS A 207 -18.11 -14.87 -5.18
CA LYS A 207 -17.29 -15.36 -4.07
C LYS A 207 -16.08 -14.47 -3.80
N LEU A 208 -15.64 -13.70 -4.79
CA LEU A 208 -14.54 -12.77 -4.60
C LEU A 208 -14.99 -11.63 -3.68
N PRO A 209 -14.24 -11.34 -2.60
CA PRO A 209 -14.61 -10.25 -1.72
C PRO A 209 -14.56 -8.93 -2.49
N ARG A 210 -15.58 -8.09 -2.27
CA ARG A 210 -15.59 -6.73 -2.82
C ARG A 210 -14.52 -5.91 -2.11
N GLN A 211 -13.50 -5.51 -2.87
CA GLN A 211 -12.50 -4.57 -2.43
C GLN A 211 -13.05 -3.15 -2.59
N GLY A 212 -12.85 -2.28 -1.59
CA GLY A 212 -13.20 -0.85 -1.71
C GLY A 212 -14.51 -0.39 -1.05
N SER A 213 -14.96 -1.00 0.05
CA SER A 213 -16.10 -0.46 0.83
C SER A 213 -15.86 -0.39 2.34
N ARG A 214 -14.61 -0.38 2.81
CA ARG A 214 -14.30 0.00 4.19
C ARG A 214 -14.03 1.50 4.16
N GLY A 215 -15.03 2.25 4.63
CA GLY A 215 -15.00 3.70 4.75
C GLY A 215 -13.94 4.20 5.71
#